data_AF-A0A3C0WL13-F1
#
_entry.id   AF-A0A3C0WL13-F1
#
_cell.length_a   1.000
_cell.length_b   1.000
_cell.length_c   1.000
_cell.angle_alpha   90.00
_cell.angle_beta   90.00
_cell.angle_gamma   90.00
#
_symmetry.space_group_name_H-M   'P 1'
#
loop_
_entity.id
_entity.type
_entity.pdbx_description
1 polymer ?
#
loop_
_entity_poly.entity_id
_entity_poly.type
_entity_poly.pdbx_seq_one_letter_code
_entity_poly.pdbx_strand_id
1 'polypeptide(L)'
;SINHQDGALYAPLLFCLSRDAGTEPYTWRRLSVAEGLSRTPNSTAVGYRAQFNESQWLIYRSLAPPASRSILGQNTTAEFIFGAVDDKGMFHQYVGVEGAISN
;
A
#
# COMPACT_ATOMS: atom_id res chain seq x y z
N SER A 1 31.15 2.83 12.79
CA SER A 1 30.10 1.83 12.58
C SER A 1 29.34 2.20 11.32
N ILE A 2 29.48 1.44 10.25
CA ILE A 2 28.78 1.66 8.98
C ILE A 2 27.50 0.83 9.04
N ASN A 3 26.37 1.48 9.37
CA ASN A 3 25.05 0.85 9.29
C ASN A 3 24.71 0.66 7.81
N HIS A 4 24.90 -0.55 7.28
CA HIS A 4 24.21 -0.96 6.07
C HIS A 4 22.73 -1.13 6.48
N GLN A 5 21.90 -0.10 6.26
CA GLN A 5 20.46 -0.36 6.21
C GLN A 5 20.23 -1.08 4.89
N ASP A 6 20.20 -2.41 4.94
CA ASP A 6 19.71 -3.22 3.83
C ASP A 6 18.31 -2.72 3.49
N GLY A 7 18.21 -1.97 2.39
CA GLY A 7 16.95 -1.37 1.98
C GLY A 7 15.98 -2.48 1.57
N ALA A 8 14.96 -2.73 2.38
CA ALA A 8 13.90 -3.66 2.01
C ALA A 8 13.15 -3.11 0.77
N LEU A 9 12.96 -3.97 -0.23
CA LEU A 9 12.18 -3.68 -1.44
C LEU A 9 10.85 -4.42 -1.37
N TYR A 10 9.76 -3.71 -1.65
CA TYR A 10 8.44 -4.30 -1.86
C TYR A 10 7.84 -3.87 -3.20
N ALA A 11 7.62 -4.84 -4.07
CA ALA A 11 7.07 -4.68 -5.42
C ALA A 11 5.90 -5.66 -5.60
N PRO A 12 4.66 -5.25 -5.31
CA PRO A 12 3.53 -6.16 -5.35
C PRO A 12 3.16 -6.53 -6.79
N LEU A 13 2.69 -7.76 -6.96
CA LEU A 13 2.09 -8.25 -8.20
C LEU A 13 0.59 -8.42 -7.97
N LEU A 14 -0.21 -8.01 -8.95
CA LEU A 14 -1.66 -8.22 -8.95
C LEU A 14 -2.03 -9.03 -10.18
N PHE A 15 -2.59 -10.22 -9.96
CA PHE A 15 -3.03 -11.11 -11.02
C PHE A 15 -4.54 -10.97 -11.22
N CYS A 16 -4.95 -10.45 -12.37
CA CYS A 16 -6.35 -10.35 -12.75
C CYS A 16 -6.73 -11.56 -13.60
N LEU A 17 -7.45 -12.50 -13.00
CA LEU A 17 -7.86 -13.75 -13.65
C LEU A 17 -9.24 -13.61 -14.31
N SER A 18 -9.37 -12.69 -15.26
CA SER A 18 -10.60 -12.55 -16.06
C SER A 18 -10.27 -12.52 -17.56
N ARG A 19 -11.24 -12.94 -18.38
CA ARG A 19 -11.10 -12.95 -19.84
C ARG A 19 -10.87 -11.54 -20.41
N ASP A 20 -11.44 -10.53 -19.75
CA ASP A 20 -11.45 -9.14 -20.22
C ASP A 20 -10.41 -8.25 -19.51
N ALA A 21 -9.65 -8.79 -18.55
CA ALA A 21 -8.66 -8.00 -17.80
C ALA A 21 -7.52 -7.41 -18.66
N GLY A 22 -7.28 -7.99 -19.85
CA GLY A 22 -6.23 -7.55 -20.76
C GLY A 22 -6.67 -6.52 -21.80
N THR A 23 -7.96 -6.24 -21.93
CA THR A 23 -8.49 -5.35 -22.98
C THR A 23 -8.74 -3.92 -22.50
N GLU A 24 -8.83 -3.73 -21.18
CA GLU A 24 -9.19 -2.45 -20.59
C GLU A 24 -7.97 -1.64 -20.12
N PRO A 25 -8.03 -0.28 -20.14
CA PRO A 25 -6.98 0.55 -19.59
C PRO A 25 -6.77 0.28 -18.09
N TYR A 26 -5.52 0.04 -17.71
CA TYR A 26 -5.13 -0.05 -16.32
C TYR A 26 -4.10 1.02 -15.96
N THR A 27 -4.11 1.47 -14.71
CA THR A 27 -3.05 2.33 -14.18
C THR A 27 -2.45 1.74 -12.92
N TRP A 28 -1.13 1.78 -12.84
CA TRP A 28 -0.37 1.42 -11.66
C TRP A 28 0.44 2.63 -11.19
N ARG A 29 0.17 3.09 -9.97
CA ARG A 29 0.85 4.26 -9.41
C ARG A 29 1.39 3.94 -8.03
N ARG A 30 2.69 4.15 -7.83
CA ARG A 30 3.24 4.26 -6.48
C ARG A 30 2.75 5.55 -5.85
N LEU A 31 2.34 5.47 -4.60
CA LEU A 31 1.82 6.58 -3.83
C LEU A 31 2.85 7.04 -2.78
N SER A 32 2.70 8.28 -2.31
CA SER A 32 3.44 8.78 -1.16
C SER A 32 2.80 8.27 0.12
N VAL A 33 3.61 7.65 0.98
CA VAL A 33 3.24 7.36 2.38
C VAL A 33 3.80 8.47 3.25
N ALA A 34 3.03 8.90 4.25
CA ALA A 34 3.47 9.87 5.24
C ALA A 34 3.41 9.32 6.66
N GLU A 35 4.34 9.78 7.50
CA GLU A 35 4.45 9.50 8.93
C GLU A 35 4.85 10.82 9.61
N GLY A 36 4.14 11.22 10.67
CA GLY A 36 4.47 12.45 11.40
C GLY A 36 4.52 13.72 10.53
N LEU A 37 3.59 13.88 9.57
CA LEU A 37 3.52 14.98 8.61
C LEU A 37 4.67 15.06 7.58
N SER A 38 5.51 14.02 7.50
CA SER A 38 6.59 13.93 6.52
C SER A 38 6.43 12.70 5.63
N ARG A 39 6.90 12.79 4.39
CA ARG A 39 6.90 11.65 3.47
C ARG A 39 7.98 10.64 3.88
N THR A 40 7.62 9.36 3.94
CA THR A 40 8.57 8.30 4.28
C THR A 40 9.36 7.82 3.05
N PRO A 41 10.61 7.35 3.24
CA PRO A 41 11.34 6.60 2.22
C PRO A 41 10.60 5.30 1.85
N ASN A 42 10.85 4.80 0.64
CA ASN A 42 10.26 3.53 0.17
C ASN A 42 10.78 2.31 0.94
N SER A 43 11.94 2.41 1.59
CA SER A 43 12.48 1.37 2.47
C SER A 43 11.76 1.31 3.83
N THR A 44 10.96 2.31 4.17
CA THR A 44 10.19 2.37 5.42
C THR A 44 8.76 1.87 5.22
N ALA A 45 8.08 2.37 4.18
CA ALA A 45 6.73 1.96 3.83
C ALA A 45 6.44 2.35 2.37
N VAL A 46 5.59 1.56 1.71
CA VAL A 46 5.15 1.83 0.34
C VAL A 46 3.65 1.62 0.20
N GLY A 47 3.04 2.44 -0.65
CA GLY A 47 1.67 2.25 -1.09
C GLY A 47 1.60 2.26 -2.62
N TYR A 48 0.70 1.46 -3.16
CA TYR A 48 0.42 1.38 -4.59
C TYR A 48 -1.08 1.48 -4.81
N ARG A 49 -1.46 2.19 -5.87
CA ARG A 49 -2.81 2.19 -6.41
C ARG A 49 -2.81 1.48 -7.73
N ALA A 50 -3.59 0.41 -7.82
CA ALA A 50 -3.92 -0.23 -9.08
C ALA A 50 -5.35 0.15 -9.46
N GLN A 51 -5.57 0.61 -10.68
CA GLN A 51 -6.92 0.93 -11.15
C GLN A 51 -7.20 0.16 -12.44
N PHE A 52 -8.35 -0.51 -12.47
CA PHE A 52 -8.89 -1.20 -13.64
C PHE A 52 -10.34 -0.73 -13.77
N ASN A 53 -10.68 -0.05 -14.87
CA ASN A 53 -11.97 0.60 -15.04
C ASN A 53 -12.29 1.54 -13.85
N GLU A 54 -13.48 1.39 -13.28
CA GLU A 54 -13.98 2.13 -12.12
C GLU A 54 -13.42 1.60 -10.80
N SER A 55 -12.82 0.39 -10.79
CA SER A 55 -12.27 -0.21 -9.59
C SER A 55 -10.90 0.35 -9.26
N GLN A 56 -10.77 0.96 -8.08
CA GLN A 56 -9.49 1.42 -7.54
C GLN A 56 -9.08 0.56 -6.35
N TRP A 57 -7.90 -0.03 -6.43
CA TRP A 57 -7.32 -0.90 -5.42
C TRP A 57 -6.17 -0.19 -4.74
N LEU A 58 -6.11 -0.30 -3.41
CA LEU A 58 -5.00 0.16 -2.60
C LEU A 58 -4.27 -1.05 -2.02
N ILE A 59 -2.95 -1.06 -2.22
CA ILE A 59 -2.03 -2.00 -1.58
C ILE A 59 -1.07 -1.16 -0.76
N TYR A 60 -0.94 -1.43 0.53
CA TYR A 60 0.08 -0.79 1.36
C TYR A 60 0.86 -1.83 2.17
N ARG A 61 2.14 -1.53 2.37
CA ARG A 61 3.06 -2.36 3.14
C ARG A 61 4.00 -1.48 3.96
N SER A 62 4.01 -1.69 5.27
CA SER A 62 5.09 -1.29 6.17
C SER A 62 6.27 -2.25 6.04
N LEU A 63 7.47 -1.69 5.99
CA LEU A 63 8.76 -2.39 6.03
C LEU A 63 9.57 -2.02 7.28
N ALA A 64 9.07 -1.08 8.07
CA ALA A 64 9.62 -0.64 9.34
C ALA A 64 8.67 -1.03 10.49
N PRO A 65 9.10 -0.85 11.76
CA PRO A 65 8.25 -1.09 12.92
C PRO A 65 6.89 -0.37 12.86
N PRO A 66 5.89 -0.86 13.62
CA PRO A 66 4.56 -0.26 13.68
C PRO A 66 4.60 1.24 13.99
N ALA A 67 3.94 2.02 13.14
CA ALA A 67 3.73 3.45 13.34
C ALA A 67 2.44 3.87 12.62
N SER A 68 1.81 4.97 13.06
CA SER A 68 0.67 5.55 12.35
C SER A 68 1.15 6.20 11.05
N ARG A 69 0.70 5.66 9.92
CA ARG A 69 1.06 6.12 8.59
C ARG A 69 -0.18 6.44 7.78
N SER A 70 -0.06 7.44 6.90
CA SER A 70 -1.12 7.82 5.99
C SER A 70 -0.79 7.55 4.53
N ILE A 71 -1.78 7.03 3.81
CA ILE A 71 -1.69 6.67 2.40
C ILE A 71 -3.05 6.86 1.73
N LEU A 72 -3.11 7.63 0.64
CA LEU A 72 -4.37 7.91 -0.07
C LEU A 72 -5.52 8.41 0.85
N GLY A 73 -5.20 9.26 1.84
CA GLY A 73 -6.18 9.76 2.80
C GLY A 73 -6.56 8.76 3.92
N GLN A 74 -6.12 7.51 3.85
CA GLN A 74 -6.31 6.51 4.90
C GLN A 74 -5.18 6.59 5.92
N ASN A 75 -5.51 6.59 7.21
CA ASN A 75 -4.54 6.43 8.30
C ASN A 75 -4.58 4.97 8.81
N THR A 76 -3.42 4.34 8.97
CA THR A 76 -3.33 2.96 9.44
C THR A 76 -2.09 2.73 10.29
N THR A 77 -2.18 1.79 11.22
CA THR A 77 -1.05 1.21 11.98
C THR A 77 -0.71 -0.20 11.54
N ALA A 78 -1.45 -0.75 10.57
CA ALA A 78 -1.27 -2.10 10.09
C ALA A 78 0.11 -2.26 9.40
N GLU A 79 0.60 -3.49 9.36
CA GLU A 79 1.78 -3.85 8.57
C GLU A 79 1.42 -3.96 7.08
N PHE A 80 0.24 -4.48 6.75
CA PHE A 80 -0.22 -4.61 5.38
C PHE A 80 -1.72 -4.35 5.28
N ILE A 81 -2.14 -3.67 4.21
CA ILE A 81 -3.55 -3.57 3.83
C ILE A 81 -3.73 -3.82 2.34
N PHE A 82 -4.82 -4.48 2.00
CA PHE A 82 -5.34 -4.59 0.64
C PHE A 82 -6.85 -4.34 0.67
N GLY A 83 -7.33 -3.49 -0.24
CA GLY A 83 -8.74 -3.15 -0.32
C GLY A 83 -9.07 -2.31 -1.55
N ALA A 84 -10.34 -1.96 -1.66
CA ALA A 84 -10.85 -1.10 -2.73
C ALA A 84 -11.21 0.29 -2.20
N VAL A 85 -11.12 1.30 -3.07
CA VAL A 85 -11.65 2.64 -2.85
C VAL A 85 -12.85 2.81 -3.77
N ASP A 86 -14.00 3.15 -3.21
CA ASP A 86 -15.22 3.39 -3.99
C ASP A 86 -15.25 4.78 -4.65
N ASP A 87 -16.32 5.03 -5.41
CA ASP A 87 -16.56 6.30 -6.11
C ASP A 87 -16.71 7.51 -5.17
N LYS A 88 -17.00 7.27 -3.89
CA LYS A 88 -17.07 8.29 -2.82
C LYS A 88 -15.76 8.47 -2.07
N GLY A 89 -14.72 7.71 -2.42
CA GLY A 89 -13.42 7.74 -1.76
C GLY A 89 -13.36 6.96 -0.45
N MET A 90 -14.37 6.14 -0.14
CA MET A 90 -14.36 5.28 1.04
C MET A 90 -13.48 4.06 0.78
N PHE A 91 -12.59 3.75 1.72
CA PHE A 91 -11.77 2.56 1.66
C PHE A 91 -12.48 1.36 2.30
N HIS A 92 -12.56 0.27 1.55
CA HIS A 92 -13.11 -1.01 1.96
C HIS A 92 -11.98 -2.03 2.05
N GLN A 93 -11.59 -2.37 3.29
CA GLN A 93 -10.51 -3.32 3.54
C GLN A 93 -10.98 -4.75 3.28
N TYR A 94 -10.20 -5.50 2.49
CA TYR A 94 -10.40 -6.94 2.28
C TYR A 94 -9.39 -7.78 3.06
N VAL A 95 -8.15 -7.31 3.15
CA VAL A 95 -7.09 -7.95 3.93
C VAL A 95 -6.39 -6.89 4.76
N GLY A 96 -6.18 -7.20 6.04
CA GLY A 96 -5.33 -6.44 6.94
C GLY A 96 -4.41 -7.40 7.69
N VAL A 97 -3.15 -7.03 7.83
CA VAL A 97 -2.20 -7.72 8.70
C VAL A 97 -1.68 -6.69 9.69
N GLU A 98 -1.89 -6.97 10.97
CA GLU A 98 -1.36 -6.15 12.05
C GLU A 98 0.10 -6.52 12.32
N GLY A 99 0.92 -5.52 12.62
CA GLY A 99 2.30 -5.77 13.00
C GLY A 99 2.38 -6.57 14.29
N ALA A 100 3.27 -7.56 14.33
CA ALA A 100 3.57 -8.25 15.58
C ALA A 100 4.11 -7.24 16.60
N ILE A 101 3.49 -7.20 17.79
CA ILE A 101 4.05 -6.45 18.92
C ILE A 101 5.31 -7.22 19.33
N SER A 102 6.50 -6.66 19.07
CA SER A 102 7.73 -7.20 19.63
C SER A 102 7.68 -7.03 21.15
N ASN A 103 7.58 -8.14 21.89
CA ASN A 103 7.77 -8.19 23.34
C ASN A 103 9.23 -7.95 23.72
#